data_AF-A0A7K6V5D7-F1
#
_entry.id   AF-A0A7K6V5D7-F1
#
_cell.length_a   1.000
_cell.length_b   1.000
_cell.length_c   1.000
_cell.angle_alpha   90.00
_cell.angle_beta   90.00
_cell.angle_gamma   90.00
#
_symmetry.space_group_name_H-M   'P 1'
#
loop_
_entity.id
_entity.type
_entity.pdbx_description
1 polymer ?
#
loop_
_entity_poly.entity_id
_entity_poly.type
_entity_poly.pdbx_seq_one_letter_code
_entity_poly.pdbx_strand_id
1 'polypeptide(L)'
;RRALFRSSSILSHTEGMGPTAFAHKRVTGSARLSGSGQEKCTSYFIEPVQWMEPALLGVMEGQLLCPKCTSKLGSFSWRGDQCSCGRWVTPAFQIHKSRVDEVRTLPVGNFQTAKT
;
A
#
# COMPACT_ATOMS: atom_id res chain seq x y z
N ARG A 1 -0.64 0.91 19.49
CA ARG A 1 -0.84 0.96 18.03
C ARG A 1 -0.99 2.43 17.62
N ARG A 2 -0.48 2.87 16.46
CA ARG A 2 -0.58 4.28 15.97
C ARG A 2 -1.17 4.25 14.57
N ALA A 3 -2.12 5.13 14.27
CA ALA A 3 -2.64 5.28 12.90
C ALA A 3 -1.56 5.89 12.00
N LEU A 4 -1.29 5.24 10.87
CA LEU A 4 -0.23 5.64 9.93
C LEU A 4 -0.78 6.46 8.75
N PHE A 5 -1.93 6.09 8.22
CA PHE A 5 -2.61 6.78 7.12
C PHE A 5 -4.11 6.47 7.16
N ARG A 6 -4.91 7.21 6.39
CA ARG A 6 -6.37 7.01 6.29
C ARG A 6 -6.69 6.29 4.99
N SER A 7 -7.86 5.66 4.89
CA SER A 7 -8.33 5.08 3.62
C SER A 7 -8.43 6.12 2.50
N SER A 8 -8.72 7.38 2.86
CA SER A 8 -8.82 8.49 1.90
C SER A 8 -7.49 8.83 1.22
N SER A 9 -6.33 8.48 1.80
CA SER A 9 -5.03 8.72 1.18
C SER A 9 -4.60 7.58 0.26
N ILE A 10 -5.40 6.50 0.13
CA ILE A 10 -5.05 5.35 -0.70
C ILE A 10 -5.31 5.68 -2.17
N LEU A 11 -4.26 5.61 -2.98
CA LEU A 11 -4.30 5.73 -4.42
C LEU A 11 -4.67 4.38 -5.03
N SER A 12 -5.89 4.29 -5.54
CA SER A 12 -6.34 3.13 -6.30
C SER A 12 -5.74 3.14 -7.69
N HIS A 13 -5.31 1.97 -8.18
CA HIS A 13 -4.92 1.80 -9.58
C HIS A 13 -5.67 0.62 -10.17
N THR A 14 -5.97 0.70 -11.48
CA THR A 14 -6.52 -0.42 -12.23
C THR A 14 -5.50 -1.56 -12.24
N GLU A 15 -5.96 -2.76 -11.88
CA GLU A 15 -5.14 -3.97 -11.92
C GLU A 15 -4.47 -4.10 -13.30
N GLY A 16 -3.15 -4.26 -13.32
CA GLY A 16 -2.42 -4.51 -14.55
C GLY A 16 -2.71 -5.91 -15.07
N MET A 17 -2.18 -6.24 -16.26
CA MET A 17 -2.24 -7.60 -16.81
C MET A 17 -1.32 -8.59 -16.06
N GLY A 18 -1.12 -8.42 -14.75
CA GLY A 18 -0.23 -9.25 -13.94
C GLY A 18 1.26 -9.12 -14.33
N PRO A 19 2.10 -10.06 -13.85
CA PRO A 19 3.53 -10.12 -14.15
C PRO A 19 3.87 -10.15 -15.64
N THR A 20 2.92 -10.56 -16.48
CA THR A 20 3.04 -10.60 -17.95
C THR A 20 3.12 -9.23 -18.61
N ALA A 21 2.67 -8.15 -17.95
CA ALA A 21 2.73 -6.79 -18.52
C ALA A 21 4.16 -6.26 -18.71
N PHE A 22 5.13 -6.81 -17.98
CA PHE A 22 6.54 -6.34 -17.97
C PHE A 22 7.54 -7.50 -17.92
N ALA A 23 7.21 -8.65 -18.53
CA ALA A 23 8.00 -9.88 -18.51
C ALA A 23 9.31 -9.78 -19.34
N HIS A 24 10.22 -8.87 -18.98
CA HIS A 24 11.61 -8.89 -19.43
C HIS A 24 12.58 -9.43 -18.36
N LYS A 25 12.11 -9.76 -17.15
CA LYS A 25 12.97 -10.25 -16.06
C LYS A 25 12.36 -11.47 -15.38
N ARG A 26 12.98 -12.63 -15.68
CA ARG A 26 12.91 -13.94 -14.99
C ARG A 26 11.80 -14.88 -15.46
N VAL A 27 12.07 -15.54 -16.58
CA VAL A 27 11.56 -16.89 -16.86
C VAL A 27 12.36 -17.86 -15.99
N THR A 28 11.86 -18.17 -14.79
CA THR A 28 12.20 -19.42 -14.11
C THR A 28 10.93 -20.00 -13.49
N GLY A 29 10.29 -20.90 -14.25
CA GLY A 29 9.52 -22.02 -13.71
C GLY A 29 8.18 -21.71 -13.03
N SER A 30 7.12 -21.64 -13.85
CA SER A 30 5.81 -22.29 -13.66
C SER A 30 4.70 -21.36 -14.15
N ALA A 31 4.46 -21.41 -15.47
CA ALA A 31 3.22 -20.92 -16.03
C ALA A 31 2.09 -21.83 -15.51
N ARG A 32 1.39 -21.39 -14.45
CA ARG A 32 0.03 -21.84 -14.21
C ARG A 32 -0.90 -20.87 -14.94
N LEU A 33 -1.49 -21.39 -16.00
CA LEU A 33 -2.60 -20.77 -16.73
C LEU A 33 -3.84 -20.74 -15.82
N SER A 34 -4.67 -19.72 -16.05
CA SER A 34 -6.07 -19.57 -15.62
C SER A 34 -6.36 -19.36 -14.13
N GLY A 35 -6.87 -18.17 -13.83
CA GLY A 35 -7.73 -17.91 -12.69
C GLY A 35 -8.47 -16.60 -12.89
N SER A 36 -9.80 -16.66 -13.08
CA SER A 36 -10.73 -15.54 -13.01
C SER A 36 -10.83 -15.00 -11.57
N GLY A 37 -9.71 -14.57 -10.99
CA GLY A 37 -9.60 -14.08 -9.63
C GLY A 37 -8.82 -12.78 -9.64
N GLN A 38 -9.47 -11.71 -9.20
CA GLN A 38 -8.85 -10.42 -8.91
C GLN A 38 -7.59 -10.66 -8.08
N GLU A 39 -6.40 -10.56 -8.68
CA GLU A 39 -5.12 -10.71 -7.97
C GLU A 39 -4.95 -9.47 -7.09
N LYS A 40 -5.55 -9.51 -5.89
CA LYS A 40 -5.57 -8.38 -4.95
C LYS A 40 -4.14 -7.91 -4.70
N CYS A 41 -3.84 -6.65 -5.05
CA CYS A 41 -2.52 -6.05 -4.83
C CYS A 41 -2.02 -6.28 -3.41
N THR A 42 -0.75 -6.63 -3.22
CA THR A 42 -0.17 -6.95 -1.91
C THR A 42 0.20 -5.72 -1.09
N SER A 43 0.10 -4.54 -1.69
CA SER A 43 0.50 -3.26 -1.11
C SER A 43 -0.57 -2.20 -1.29
N TYR A 44 -0.59 -1.22 -0.39
CA TYR A 44 -1.26 0.06 -0.56
C TYR A 44 -0.30 1.04 -1.20
N PHE A 45 -0.79 1.80 -2.18
CA PHE A 45 -0.13 3.02 -2.65
C PHE A 45 -0.86 4.18 -2.03
N ILE A 46 -0.14 5.16 -1.49
CA ILE A 46 -0.76 6.29 -0.80
C ILE A 46 -0.16 7.62 -1.22
N GLU A 47 -0.87 8.72 -0.94
CA GLU A 47 -0.24 10.04 -0.93
C GLU A 47 0.74 10.15 0.25
N PRO A 48 1.86 10.88 0.10
CA PRO A 48 2.76 11.17 1.21
C PRO A 48 2.02 11.81 2.39
N VAL A 49 2.27 11.29 3.59
CA VAL A 49 1.69 11.82 4.83
C VAL A 49 2.78 12.39 5.72
N GLN A 50 2.42 13.29 6.62
CA GLN A 50 3.36 14.11 7.41
C GLN A 50 4.49 13.32 8.09
N TRP A 51 4.22 12.12 8.62
CA TRP A 51 5.28 11.35 9.31
C TRP A 51 6.38 10.84 8.36
N MET A 52 6.13 10.79 7.05
CA MET A 52 7.09 10.36 6.05
C MET A 52 8.10 11.44 5.71
N GLU A 53 7.75 12.73 5.88
CA GLU A 53 8.54 13.89 5.45
C GLU A 53 10.04 13.78 5.76
N PRO A 54 10.50 13.40 6.97
CA PRO A 54 11.93 13.29 7.25
C PRO A 54 12.67 12.28 6.37
N ALA A 55 11.98 11.23 5.90
CA ALA A 55 12.56 10.21 5.02
C ALA A 55 12.56 10.62 3.54
N LEU A 56 11.83 11.68 3.17
CA LEU A 56 11.66 12.11 1.77
C LEU A 56 12.61 13.25 1.38
N LEU A 57 13.14 13.99 2.34
CA LEU A 57 13.94 15.17 2.10
C LEU A 57 15.25 14.84 1.36
N GLY A 58 15.42 15.45 0.18
CA GLY A 58 16.66 15.37 -0.61
C GLY A 58 16.91 14.02 -1.31
N VAL A 59 15.92 13.11 -1.33
CA VAL A 59 16.09 11.75 -1.88
C VAL A 59 14.99 11.37 -2.87
N MET A 60 15.37 10.62 -3.92
CA MET A 60 14.45 10.20 -5.00
C MET A 60 13.74 8.87 -4.72
N GLU A 61 14.28 8.06 -3.83
CA GLU A 61 13.75 6.76 -3.44
C GLU A 61 14.28 6.38 -2.06
N GLY A 62 13.58 5.49 -1.35
CA GLY A 62 13.98 5.11 0.00
C GLY A 62 13.01 4.16 0.69
N GLN A 63 13.26 3.91 1.98
CA GLN A 63 12.44 3.03 2.81
C GLN A 63 11.48 3.83 3.67
N LEU A 64 10.28 3.27 3.88
CA LEU A 64 9.30 3.80 4.82
C LEU A 64 9.35 2.95 6.10
N LEU A 65 9.90 3.53 7.17
CA LEU A 65 10.05 2.87 8.47
C LEU A 65 8.95 3.32 9.43
N CYS A 66 8.52 2.43 10.30
CA CYS A 66 7.56 2.78 11.35
C CYS A 66 8.15 3.86 12.27
N PRO A 67 7.46 4.99 12.50
CA PRO A 67 7.98 6.09 13.32
C PRO A 67 8.09 5.73 14.81
N LYS A 68 7.59 4.56 15.24
CA LYS A 68 7.67 4.09 16.63
C LYS A 68 8.74 3.03 16.84
N CYS A 69 8.83 2.04 15.94
CA CYS A 69 9.64 0.84 16.16
C CYS A 69 10.65 0.57 15.03
N THR A 70 10.83 1.53 14.12
CA THR A 70 11.78 1.51 12.99
C THR A 70 11.68 0.30 12.04
N SER A 71 10.68 -0.56 12.22
CA SER A 71 10.42 -1.70 11.35
C SER A 71 9.98 -1.22 9.97
N LYS A 72 10.47 -1.89 8.91
CA LYS A 72 10.14 -1.55 7.52
C LYS A 72 8.66 -1.82 7.23
N LEU A 73 7.94 -0.77 6.83
CA LEU A 73 6.55 -0.82 6.38
C LEU A 73 6.44 -0.92 4.86
N GLY A 74 7.42 -0.34 4.15
CA GLY A 74 7.47 -0.36 2.70
C GLY A 74 8.60 0.51 2.14
N SER A 75 8.36 1.14 0.99
CA SER A 75 9.34 1.94 0.25
C SER A 75 8.66 3.02 -0.55
N PHE A 76 9.43 4.03 -0.97
CA PHE A 76 8.97 5.04 -1.90
C PHE A 76 9.92 5.22 -3.08
N SER A 77 9.37 5.62 -4.22
CA SER A 77 10.10 6.07 -5.41
C SER A 77 9.31 7.20 -6.07
N TRP A 78 9.95 8.35 -6.23
CA TRP A 78 9.37 9.49 -6.95
C TRP A 78 9.25 9.23 -8.45
N ARG A 79 10.06 8.31 -9.00
CA ARG A 79 9.98 7.88 -10.40
C ARG A 79 8.82 6.91 -10.63
N GLY A 80 8.32 6.31 -9.55
CA GLY A 80 7.35 5.23 -9.58
C GLY A 80 7.96 3.86 -9.38
N ASP A 81 7.09 2.87 -9.23
CA ASP A 81 7.44 1.47 -9.01
C ASP A 81 6.31 0.57 -9.54
N GLN A 82 6.64 -0.69 -9.79
CA GLN A 82 5.71 -1.69 -10.29
C GLN A 82 4.94 -2.34 -9.12
N CYS A 83 3.61 -2.28 -9.17
CA CYS A 83 2.76 -3.04 -8.26
C CYS A 83 2.82 -4.54 -8.57
N SER A 84 2.52 -5.39 -7.59
CA SER A 84 2.40 -6.85 -7.76
C SER A 84 1.37 -7.26 -8.82
N CYS A 85 0.35 -6.45 -9.08
CA CYS A 85 -0.60 -6.67 -10.18
C CYS A 85 -0.03 -6.32 -11.57
N GLY A 86 1.22 -5.87 -11.64
CA GLY A 86 1.89 -5.45 -12.86
C GLY A 86 1.66 -3.99 -13.26
N ARG A 87 0.83 -3.21 -12.56
CA ARG A 87 0.62 -1.79 -12.91
C ARG A 87 1.78 -0.92 -12.44
N TRP A 88 2.27 -0.03 -13.30
CA TRP A 88 3.21 1.03 -12.92
C TRP A 88 2.48 2.15 -12.18
N VAL A 89 2.96 2.52 -10.99
CA VAL A 89 2.38 3.58 -10.15
C VAL A 89 3.41 4.69 -9.96
N THR A 90 3.05 5.94 -10.25
CA THR A 90 3.92 7.12 -10.04
C THR A 90 3.13 8.27 -9.42
N PRO A 91 3.63 8.91 -8.34
CA PRO A 91 4.76 8.45 -7.53
C PRO A 91 4.38 7.20 -6.72
N ALA A 92 5.36 6.33 -6.44
CA ALA A 92 5.10 5.07 -5.74
C ALA A 92 5.45 5.21 -4.26
N PHE A 93 4.48 5.50 -3.41
CA PHE A 93 4.63 5.38 -1.94
C PHE A 93 3.92 4.10 -1.48
N GLN A 94 4.70 3.03 -1.41
CA GLN A 94 4.21 1.68 -1.20
C GLN A 94 4.28 1.28 0.28
N ILE A 95 3.16 0.80 0.84
CA ILE A 95 3.08 0.17 2.17
C ILE A 95 2.57 -1.25 2.03
N HIS A 96 3.30 -2.23 2.56
CA HIS A 96 2.91 -3.64 2.44
C HIS A 96 1.72 -3.94 3.35
N LYS A 97 0.67 -4.57 2.82
CA LYS A 97 -0.53 -4.94 3.58
C LYS A 97 -0.22 -5.87 4.76
N SER A 98 0.81 -6.71 4.65
CA SER A 98 1.24 -7.60 5.73
C SER A 98 1.93 -6.91 6.90
N ARG A 99 2.22 -5.61 6.80
CA ARG A 99 2.91 -4.82 7.83
C ARG A 99 1.99 -3.85 8.57
N VAL A 100 0.72 -3.74 8.17
CA VAL A 100 -0.25 -2.80 8.73
C VAL A 100 -1.64 -3.43 8.84
N ASP A 101 -2.38 -3.11 9.90
CA ASP A 101 -3.75 -3.56 10.10
C ASP A 101 -4.75 -2.45 9.72
N GLU A 102 -5.88 -2.82 9.12
CA GLU A 102 -7.01 -1.92 8.93
C GLU A 102 -7.85 -1.88 10.21
N VAL A 103 -8.10 -0.68 10.74
CA VAL A 103 -8.98 -0.49 11.91
C VAL A 103 -10.21 0.29 11.45
N ARG A 104 -11.38 -0.35 11.52
CA ARG A 104 -12.66 0.33 11.28
C ARG A 104 -13.18 0.90 12.58
N THR A 105 -13.15 2.23 12.72
CA THR A 105 -13.88 2.90 13.79
C THR A 105 -15.35 2.92 13.40
N LEU A 106 -16.11 1.94 13.86
CA LEU A 106 -17.57 2.04 13.81
C LEU A 106 -17.99 3.23 14.68
N PRO A 107 -18.87 4.12 14.22
CA PRO A 107 -19.40 5.17 15.07
C PRO A 107 -20.10 4.48 16.25
N VAL A 108 -19.63 4.76 17.47
CA VAL A 108 -20.31 4.35 18.69
C VAL A 108 -21.67 5.05 18.65
N GLY A 109 -22.73 4.30 18.35
CA GLY A 109 -24.08 4.80 18.43
C GLY A 109 -24.34 5.28 19.85
N ASN A 110 -24.78 6.53 19.98
CA ASN A 110 -25.22 7.07 21.27
C ASN A 110 -26.35 6.20 21.79
N PHE A 111 -26.06 5.32 22.75
CA PHE A 111 -27.09 4.69 23.57
C PHE A 111 -27.69 5.79 24.43
N GLN A 112 -28.76 6.41 23.94
CA GLN A 112 -29.61 7.24 24.76
C GLN A 112 -30.15 6.36 25.88
N THR A 113 -29.73 6.64 27.11
CA THR A 113 -30.34 6.08 28.31
C THR A 113 -31.77 6.57 28.37
N ALA A 114 -32.71 5.75 27.90
CA ALA A 114 -34.13 5.93 28.17
C ALA A 114 -34.32 5.80 29.69
N LYS A 115 -34.45 6.95 30.37
CA LYS A 115 -35.09 7.06 31.67
C LYS A 115 -36.57 7.37 31.41
N THR A 116 -37.45 6.46 31.78
CA THR A 116 -38.70 6.71 32.54
C THR A 116 -39.21 5.37 33.01
#